data_AF-A0AAN7ICA9-F1
#
_entry.id   AF-A0AAN7ICA9-F1
#
_cell.length_a   1.000
_cell.length_b   1.000
_cell.length_c   1.000
_cell.angle_alpha   90.00
_cell.angle_beta   90.00
_cell.angle_gamma   90.00
#
_symmetry.space_group_name_H-M   'P 1'
#
loop_
_entity.id
_entity.type
_entity.pdbx_description
1 polymer ?
#
loop_
_entity_poly.entity_id
_entity_poly.type
_entity_poly.pdbx_seq_one_letter_code
_entity_poly.pdbx_strand_id
1 'polypeptide(L)'
;MNSRSHQSGNGTRINDIEEQAPKVGKVASVKTSSDSRGNSLPWDWNRIIKWVISLPWDWNLIVILVRMIALSLEPLFLYGLMINEYKKCVQIDRKLGITAIVSRSFLDISYLVLRFHTGFLGNLFRKYTGKGAASKPTETMAPTGPIGSSHSTPVKDKWQTDLRKYILHRHFLFDILVFLPIPQVVMLCILLDVRAMKSLKTLQILNIFIFFQYWPRVFQIYLPRKDLGSNHEILGERLWVLGPLDFFLYIIAGHVLGAFWYCFSIQRTVSCWYMACKYHAGCVRNSFYYCDHNFGYHSVIDDFCPKNMPNVELFDFGVYLDAHQSYILESRNIPQKIFYCFCWGMRNLSSLGSNLRISNDVWENCFVLCITIFGLLLFLYYMGNFQIYLQRRITSKSIAEAAKRKEESINSWIQNKKLKAETSSEIIKIMQKKFHEKEDIYVEILISELPSQLQRDVKNQICFNPLKNLMIKKENDLASPKHEKLLRDICNSLKPVYYNEQCYIVREGEPMDAVFLITDGSAWAFPSSSNGEGTGTASRHAERLEAGGFFGEELFELVSEPYSANMFNLPRVPIYSKSLKTHTKVEAFVLMANDFALVVEEQLLNPAEPDDIVECPKCWCFKKTPEFSST
;
A
#
# COMPACT_ATOMS: atom_id res chain seq x y z
N MET A 1 70.87 1.59 53.89
CA MET A 1 70.81 0.32 54.65
C MET A 1 70.18 0.62 56.01
N ASN A 2 69.11 -0.09 56.39
CA ASN A 2 68.37 0.03 57.67
C ASN A 2 67.76 1.44 57.93
N SER A 3 66.71 1.64 58.75
CA SER A 3 65.90 0.77 59.62
C SER A 3 64.40 1.18 59.52
N ARG A 4 63.38 0.65 60.22
CA ARG A 4 63.35 -0.12 61.49
C ARG A 4 62.36 -1.31 61.47
N SER A 5 61.45 -1.43 62.45
CA SER A 5 60.74 -2.69 62.81
C SER A 5 59.41 -2.46 63.56
N HIS A 6 58.49 -3.45 63.54
CA HIS A 6 57.84 -4.11 64.70
C HIS A 6 56.73 -5.11 64.26
N GLN A 7 56.10 -5.89 65.16
CA GLN A 7 56.50 -7.27 65.54
C GLN A 7 55.34 -8.03 66.24
N SER A 8 55.42 -9.38 66.34
CA SER A 8 54.60 -10.30 67.19
C SER A 8 53.17 -10.66 66.69
N GLY A 9 52.62 -11.88 66.92
CA GLY A 9 53.23 -13.15 67.39
C GLY A 9 52.25 -14.23 67.92
N ASN A 10 52.51 -15.52 67.61
CA ASN A 10 52.01 -16.80 68.20
C ASN A 10 50.48 -17.14 68.29
N GLY A 11 50.10 -18.44 68.33
CA GLY A 11 48.71 -18.81 68.72
C GLY A 11 48.23 -20.26 68.98
N THR A 12 48.51 -21.29 68.18
CA THR A 12 48.23 -22.75 68.48
C THR A 12 46.77 -23.32 68.52
N ARG A 13 46.62 -24.57 68.00
CA ARG A 13 45.77 -25.72 68.44
C ARG A 13 44.26 -25.89 68.07
N ILE A 14 44.03 -26.85 67.16
CA ILE A 14 43.17 -28.09 67.22
C ILE A 14 41.98 -28.14 68.20
N ASN A 15 40.80 -28.56 67.69
CA ASN A 15 39.96 -29.64 68.26
C ASN A 15 38.83 -30.06 67.30
N ASP A 16 38.60 -31.37 67.16
CA ASP A 16 37.45 -32.00 66.49
C ASP A 16 36.42 -32.47 67.53
N ILE A 17 35.11 -32.38 67.24
CA ILE A 17 34.03 -33.07 67.99
C ILE A 17 32.99 -33.58 66.99
N GLU A 18 32.42 -34.75 67.30
CA GLU A 18 31.57 -35.56 66.43
C GLU A 18 30.08 -35.57 66.89
N GLU A 19 29.22 -36.00 65.97
CA GLU A 19 27.92 -36.67 66.19
C GLU A 19 26.60 -35.90 66.49
N GLN A 20 25.53 -36.55 66.00
CA GLN A 20 24.09 -36.49 66.33
C GLN A 20 23.22 -35.27 65.95
N ALA A 21 21.96 -35.60 65.62
CA ALA A 21 20.86 -34.70 65.24
C ALA A 21 19.61 -35.01 66.06
N PRO A 22 18.66 -34.06 66.19
CA PRO A 22 17.37 -34.31 65.55
C PRO A 22 16.69 -33.08 64.93
N LYS A 23 15.52 -33.29 64.31
CA LYS A 23 14.68 -32.28 63.64
C LYS A 23 13.77 -31.53 64.63
N VAL A 24 13.43 -30.27 64.35
CA VAL A 24 12.08 -29.63 64.43
C VAL A 24 12.18 -28.15 64.02
N GLY A 25 11.16 -27.59 63.36
CA GLY A 25 10.98 -26.13 63.22
C GLY A 25 10.59 -25.59 61.83
N LYS A 26 9.48 -24.84 61.77
CA LYS A 26 9.04 -23.92 60.68
C LYS A 26 9.34 -22.47 61.14
N VAL A 27 9.43 -21.40 60.35
CA VAL A 27 9.51 -21.13 58.88
C VAL A 27 9.97 -19.66 58.75
N ALA A 28 10.83 -19.31 57.79
CA ALA A 28 11.04 -17.94 57.27
C ALA A 28 11.83 -17.96 55.95
N SER A 29 11.69 -16.94 55.09
CA SER A 29 12.41 -16.86 53.80
C SER A 29 13.48 -15.79 53.77
N VAL A 30 14.71 -16.13 53.38
CA VAL A 30 15.77 -15.18 52.99
C VAL A 30 16.51 -15.72 51.75
N LYS A 31 16.88 -14.83 50.82
CA LYS A 31 17.69 -15.14 49.61
C LYS A 31 19.18 -15.24 50.00
N THR A 32 20.06 -15.97 49.30
CA THR A 32 20.58 -15.57 47.98
C THR A 32 21.53 -16.62 47.39
N SER A 33 21.60 -16.64 46.05
CA SER A 33 22.71 -17.03 45.17
C SER A 33 23.80 -18.02 45.62
N SER A 34 23.98 -19.08 44.83
CA SER A 34 25.32 -19.57 44.46
C SER A 34 25.67 -19.14 43.02
N ASP A 35 26.97 -19.12 42.70
CA ASP A 35 27.54 -18.23 41.67
C ASP A 35 27.42 -18.73 40.22
N SER A 36 27.19 -17.79 39.28
CA SER A 36 27.12 -18.08 37.85
C SER A 36 28.44 -17.77 37.15
N ARG A 37 29.13 -18.78 36.60
CA ARG A 37 30.33 -18.57 35.76
C ARG A 37 30.32 -19.43 34.49
N GLY A 38 29.32 -19.18 33.63
CA GLY A 38 29.30 -19.58 32.23
C GLY A 38 29.38 -18.34 31.34
N ASN A 39 30.38 -18.26 30.46
CA ASN A 39 30.65 -17.07 29.67
C ASN A 39 29.51 -16.76 28.68
N SER A 40 28.88 -15.61 28.83
CA SER A 40 27.88 -15.11 27.89
C SER A 40 28.53 -14.70 26.56
N LEU A 41 28.06 -15.26 25.44
CA LEU A 41 28.32 -14.64 24.14
C LEU A 41 27.66 -13.24 24.13
N PRO A 42 28.30 -12.18 23.61
CA PRO A 42 27.73 -10.82 23.67
C PRO A 42 26.45 -10.59 22.85
N TRP A 43 26.00 -11.59 22.07
CA TRP A 43 24.97 -11.46 21.06
C TRP A 43 23.80 -12.41 21.35
N ASP A 44 22.77 -11.88 22.00
CA ASP A 44 21.47 -12.56 22.18
C ASP A 44 20.73 -12.57 20.84
N TRP A 45 21.01 -13.61 20.05
CA TRP A 45 20.43 -13.82 18.73
C TRP A 45 18.90 -13.85 18.74
N ASN A 46 18.27 -14.35 19.81
CA ASN A 46 16.81 -14.39 19.90
C ASN A 46 16.22 -12.98 20.09
N ARG A 47 16.84 -12.14 20.91
CA ARG A 47 16.46 -10.72 21.05
C ARG A 47 16.70 -9.94 19.78
N ILE A 48 17.82 -10.17 19.08
CA ILE A 48 18.11 -9.54 17.78
C ILE A 48 17.09 -9.98 16.72
N ILE A 49 16.80 -11.28 16.59
CA ILE A 49 15.79 -11.80 15.65
C ILE A 49 14.41 -11.23 15.95
N LYS A 50 14.01 -11.13 17.23
CA LYS A 50 12.72 -10.53 17.61
C LYS A 50 12.65 -9.05 17.26
N TRP A 51 13.75 -8.30 17.42
CA TRP A 51 13.85 -6.89 17.03
C TRP A 51 13.79 -6.71 15.49
N VAL A 52 14.53 -7.56 14.76
CA VAL A 52 14.54 -7.64 13.29
C VAL A 52 13.15 -7.97 12.71
N ILE A 53 12.41 -8.88 13.33
CA ILE A 53 11.03 -9.20 12.92
C ILE A 53 10.03 -8.10 13.33
N SER A 54 10.33 -7.31 14.38
CA SER A 54 9.49 -6.17 14.80
C SER A 54 9.70 -4.88 13.99
N LEU A 55 10.75 -4.82 13.16
CA LEU A 55 10.95 -3.70 12.23
C LEU A 55 9.87 -3.74 11.12
N PRO A 56 9.09 -2.66 10.90
CA PRO A 56 7.98 -2.63 9.93
C PRO A 56 8.45 -2.48 8.47
N TRP A 57 9.49 -3.22 8.09
CA TRP A 57 10.16 -3.12 6.79
C TRP A 57 9.89 -4.38 5.96
N ASP A 58 9.53 -4.23 4.68
CA ASP A 58 9.39 -5.38 3.78
C ASP A 58 10.80 -5.95 3.47
N TRP A 59 11.12 -7.09 4.07
CA TRP A 59 12.42 -7.75 3.90
C TRP A 59 12.73 -8.14 2.45
N ASN A 60 11.71 -8.31 1.59
CA ASN A 60 11.90 -8.55 0.16
C ASN A 60 12.35 -7.26 -0.55
N LEU A 61 11.80 -6.10 -0.14
CA LEU A 61 12.25 -4.80 -0.63
C LEU A 61 13.69 -4.50 -0.22
N ILE A 62 14.09 -4.83 1.02
CA ILE A 62 15.50 -4.72 1.46
C ILE A 62 16.42 -5.58 0.57
N VAL A 63 16.04 -6.83 0.31
CA VAL A 63 16.81 -7.74 -0.57
C VAL A 63 16.90 -7.21 -2.01
N ILE A 64 15.82 -6.63 -2.55
CA ILE A 64 15.81 -5.95 -3.85
C ILE A 64 16.78 -4.76 -3.86
N LEU A 65 16.71 -3.88 -2.86
CA LEU A 65 17.57 -2.69 -2.76
C LEU A 65 19.06 -3.05 -2.63
N VAL A 66 19.42 -3.99 -1.74
CA VAL A 66 20.81 -4.45 -1.58
C VAL A 66 21.37 -5.02 -2.89
N ARG A 67 20.55 -5.76 -3.65
CA ARG A 67 20.94 -6.28 -4.98
C ARG A 67 21.06 -5.17 -6.03
N MET A 68 20.19 -4.15 -6.01
CA MET A 68 20.29 -3.01 -6.92
C MET A 68 21.55 -2.16 -6.66
N ILE A 69 21.94 -2.00 -5.40
CA ILE A 69 23.22 -1.38 -5.03
C ILE A 69 24.41 -2.27 -5.47
N ALA A 70 24.32 -3.60 -5.28
CA ALA A 70 25.34 -4.53 -5.75
C ALA A 70 25.53 -4.47 -7.29
N LEU A 71 24.42 -4.38 -8.03
CA LEU A 71 24.39 -4.23 -9.48
C LEU A 71 24.99 -2.88 -9.94
N SER A 72 24.73 -1.78 -9.20
CA SER A 72 25.28 -0.46 -9.55
C SER A 72 26.80 -0.35 -9.33
N LEU A 73 27.41 -1.22 -8.50
CA LEU A 73 28.86 -1.25 -8.27
C LEU A 73 29.63 -2.21 -9.19
N GLU A 74 28.95 -3.09 -9.93
CA GLU A 74 29.61 -4.03 -10.84
C GLU A 74 30.35 -3.37 -12.02
N PRO A 75 29.87 -2.25 -12.60
CA PRO A 75 30.62 -1.53 -13.64
C PRO A 75 31.97 -0.95 -13.18
N LEU A 76 32.23 -0.84 -11.86
CA LEU A 76 33.51 -0.33 -11.33
C LEU A 76 34.72 -1.18 -11.76
N PHE A 77 34.53 -2.47 -12.07
CA PHE A 77 35.59 -3.31 -12.62
C PHE A 77 36.04 -2.84 -14.02
N LEU A 78 35.12 -2.35 -14.86
CA LEU A 78 35.42 -1.82 -16.19
C LEU A 78 36.16 -0.48 -16.11
N TYR A 79 35.76 0.40 -15.18
CA TYR A 79 36.43 1.67 -14.89
C TYR A 79 37.81 1.51 -14.22
N GLY A 80 38.13 0.32 -13.70
CA GLY A 80 39.42 -0.01 -13.08
C GLY A 80 40.59 -0.07 -14.07
N LEU A 81 40.31 -0.22 -15.36
CA LEU A 81 41.30 -0.03 -16.42
C LEU A 81 41.55 1.47 -16.67
N MET A 82 42.75 1.82 -17.09
CA MET A 82 43.09 3.18 -17.54
C MET A 82 44.31 3.15 -18.46
N ILE A 83 44.51 4.20 -19.25
CA ILE A 83 45.69 4.36 -20.10
C ILE A 83 46.86 4.97 -19.32
N ASN A 84 48.08 4.57 -19.66
CA ASN A 84 49.32 5.28 -19.37
C ASN A 84 49.89 5.81 -20.70
N GLU A 85 49.66 7.10 -20.98
CA GLU A 85 50.08 7.73 -22.24
C GLU A 85 51.61 7.70 -22.41
N TYR A 86 52.34 8.02 -21.34
CA TYR A 86 53.81 8.08 -21.33
C TYR A 86 54.50 6.73 -21.59
N LYS A 87 53.84 5.61 -21.31
CA LYS A 87 54.34 4.25 -21.64
C LYS A 87 53.57 3.57 -22.79
N LYS A 88 52.55 4.22 -23.36
CA LYS A 88 51.58 3.67 -24.33
C LYS A 88 51.07 2.28 -23.92
N CYS A 89 50.60 2.13 -22.68
CA CYS A 89 50.15 0.84 -22.13
C CYS A 89 48.88 0.99 -21.27
N VAL A 90 48.11 -0.10 -21.15
CA VAL A 90 47.05 -0.22 -20.14
C VAL A 90 47.68 -0.43 -18.77
N GLN A 91 47.24 0.37 -17.79
CA GLN A 91 47.54 0.21 -16.37
C GLN A 91 46.22 0.06 -15.59
N ILE A 92 46.29 -0.43 -14.35
CA ILE A 92 45.11 -0.65 -13.51
C ILE A 92 45.11 0.34 -12.35
N ASP A 93 43.99 1.01 -12.13
CA ASP A 93 43.76 1.77 -10.92
C ASP A 93 43.57 0.79 -9.74
N ARG A 94 44.67 0.51 -9.05
CA ARG A 94 44.70 -0.36 -7.87
C ARG A 94 43.79 0.13 -6.73
N LYS A 95 43.55 1.45 -6.61
CA LYS A 95 42.64 2.00 -5.59
C LYS A 95 41.20 1.68 -5.95
N LEU A 96 40.79 1.91 -7.20
CA LEU A 96 39.46 1.58 -7.69
C LEU A 96 39.22 0.05 -7.68
N GLY A 97 40.19 -0.75 -8.14
CA GLY A 97 40.11 -2.21 -8.15
C GLY A 97 39.90 -2.81 -6.75
N ILE A 98 40.67 -2.39 -5.75
CA ILE A 98 40.48 -2.82 -4.35
C ILE A 98 39.11 -2.36 -3.83
N THR A 99 38.71 -1.12 -4.10
CA THR A 99 37.42 -0.57 -3.68
C THR A 99 36.24 -1.38 -4.26
N ALA A 100 36.31 -1.75 -5.54
CA ALA A 100 35.30 -2.56 -6.21
C ALA A 100 35.22 -3.99 -5.63
N ILE A 101 36.36 -4.65 -5.41
CA ILE A 101 36.42 -5.99 -4.80
C ILE A 101 35.81 -5.98 -3.39
N VAL A 102 36.23 -5.04 -2.53
CA VAL A 102 35.78 -4.97 -1.13
C VAL A 102 34.29 -4.64 -1.05
N SER A 103 33.82 -3.61 -1.76
CA SER A 103 32.42 -3.19 -1.72
C SER A 103 31.47 -4.23 -2.32
N ARG A 104 31.85 -4.89 -3.43
CA ARG A 104 31.05 -5.99 -3.99
C ARG A 104 31.00 -7.19 -3.04
N SER A 105 32.14 -7.63 -2.52
CA SER A 105 32.20 -8.76 -1.58
C SER A 105 31.35 -8.54 -0.33
N PHE A 106 31.37 -7.32 0.23
CA PHE A 106 30.51 -6.94 1.36
C PHE A 106 29.02 -7.08 1.04
N LEU A 107 28.58 -6.64 -0.14
CA LEU A 107 27.18 -6.74 -0.57
C LEU A 107 26.77 -8.17 -0.93
N ASP A 108 27.66 -8.96 -1.52
CA ASP A 108 27.40 -10.38 -1.82
C ASP A 108 27.22 -11.19 -0.52
N ILE A 109 28.08 -10.96 0.48
CA ILE A 109 27.93 -11.54 1.83
C ILE A 109 26.65 -11.04 2.51
N SER A 110 26.36 -9.74 2.45
CA SER A 110 25.13 -9.16 3.02
C SER A 110 23.87 -9.77 2.42
N TYR A 111 23.84 -9.98 1.09
CA TYR A 111 22.74 -10.64 0.40
C TYR A 111 22.64 -12.14 0.76
N LEU A 112 23.77 -12.86 0.88
CA LEU A 112 23.77 -14.25 1.37
C LEU A 112 23.16 -14.36 2.78
N VAL A 113 23.56 -13.47 3.70
CA VAL A 113 23.01 -13.38 5.06
C VAL A 113 21.51 -13.07 5.04
N LEU A 114 21.08 -12.07 4.26
CA LEU A 114 19.66 -11.71 4.13
C LEU A 114 18.83 -12.85 3.51
N ARG A 115 19.33 -13.56 2.49
CA ARG A 115 18.64 -14.72 1.89
C ARG A 115 18.60 -15.91 2.84
N PHE A 116 19.62 -16.11 3.68
CA PHE A 116 19.59 -17.13 4.73
C PHE A 116 18.51 -16.79 5.77
N HIS A 117 18.50 -15.58 6.32
CA HIS A 117 17.47 -15.17 7.29
C HIS A 117 16.05 -15.24 6.72
N THR A 118 15.80 -14.64 5.55
CA THR A 118 14.45 -14.62 4.94
C THR A 118 14.01 -16.00 4.44
N GLY A 119 14.89 -16.74 3.77
CA GLY A 119 14.57 -18.01 3.12
C GLY A 119 14.59 -19.24 4.03
N PHE A 120 15.47 -19.31 5.03
CA PHE A 120 15.54 -20.45 5.95
C PHE A 120 14.55 -20.29 7.11
N LEU A 121 14.65 -19.19 7.87
CA LEU A 121 13.77 -18.95 9.04
C LEU A 121 12.31 -18.77 8.59
N GLY A 122 12.08 -17.99 7.53
CA GLY A 122 10.72 -17.73 7.00
C GLY A 122 9.99 -18.99 6.55
N ASN A 123 10.70 -20.00 6.03
CA ASN A 123 10.12 -21.29 5.67
C ASN A 123 9.98 -22.24 6.86
N LEU A 124 10.88 -22.20 7.85
CA LEU A 124 10.69 -22.94 9.11
C LEU A 124 9.44 -22.44 9.85
N PHE A 125 9.34 -21.14 10.12
CA PHE A 125 8.25 -20.59 10.94
C PHE A 125 6.88 -20.76 10.26
N ARG A 126 6.78 -20.56 8.94
CA ARG A 126 5.52 -20.78 8.19
C ARG A 126 5.02 -22.23 8.27
N LYS A 127 5.94 -23.21 8.39
CA LYS A 127 5.62 -24.65 8.55
C LYS A 127 5.23 -25.01 10.00
N TYR A 128 5.55 -24.16 10.98
CA TYR A 128 5.12 -24.29 12.38
C TYR A 128 3.78 -23.59 12.65
N THR A 129 3.57 -22.36 12.15
CA THR A 129 2.30 -21.63 12.36
C THR A 129 1.14 -22.22 11.54
N GLY A 130 1.42 -22.79 10.37
CA GLY A 130 0.44 -23.43 9.48
C GLY A 130 -0.29 -24.68 10.02
N LYS A 131 -0.17 -24.99 11.32
CA LYS A 131 -0.95 -26.05 12.01
C LYS A 131 -1.98 -25.53 13.01
N GLY A 132 -2.01 -24.23 13.31
CA GLY A 132 -2.84 -23.68 14.40
C GLY A 132 -4.21 -23.10 14.00
N ALA A 133 -4.46 -22.82 12.72
CA ALA A 133 -5.54 -21.90 12.31
C ALA A 133 -6.39 -22.41 11.13
N ALA A 134 -6.84 -23.68 11.18
CA ALA A 134 -7.73 -24.25 10.16
C ALA A 134 -8.64 -25.38 10.68
N SER A 135 -9.42 -25.12 11.73
CA SER A 135 -10.56 -25.98 12.11
C SER A 135 -11.82 -25.13 12.27
N LYS A 136 -12.68 -25.15 11.24
CA LYS A 136 -14.09 -24.77 11.41
C LYS A 136 -14.82 -25.95 12.06
N PRO A 137 -15.62 -25.76 13.13
CA PRO A 137 -16.59 -26.77 13.51
C PRO A 137 -17.58 -26.92 12.35
N THR A 138 -17.74 -28.14 11.85
CA THR A 138 -18.75 -28.48 10.83
C THR A 138 -19.60 -29.59 11.41
N GLU A 139 -20.72 -29.21 12.03
CA GLU A 139 -21.68 -30.18 12.54
C GLU A 139 -22.48 -30.77 11.38
N THR A 140 -22.22 -32.03 11.05
CA THR A 140 -23.13 -32.86 10.25
C THR A 140 -22.95 -34.31 10.68
N MET A 141 -24.06 -35.05 10.76
CA MET A 141 -24.08 -36.40 11.33
C MET A 141 -23.33 -37.44 10.48
N ALA A 142 -22.89 -38.52 11.12
CA ALA A 142 -22.29 -39.70 10.47
C ALA A 142 -23.37 -40.56 9.76
N PRO A 143 -22.98 -41.60 8.98
CA PRO A 143 -22.65 -42.87 9.64
C PRO A 143 -21.48 -43.69 9.04
N THR A 144 -20.80 -44.42 9.94
CA THR A 144 -20.14 -45.74 9.75
C THR A 144 -19.27 -46.03 8.51
N GLY A 145 -17.95 -46.21 8.74
CA GLY A 145 -17.01 -46.92 7.86
C GLY A 145 -15.69 -47.23 8.60
N PRO A 146 -15.02 -48.38 8.37
CA PRO A 146 -13.95 -48.87 9.26
C PRO A 146 -12.58 -48.18 9.07
N ILE A 147 -11.77 -48.24 10.14
CA ILE A 147 -10.49 -47.54 10.28
C ILE A 147 -9.39 -48.19 9.43
N GLY A 148 -8.83 -47.45 8.47
CA GLY A 148 -7.58 -47.77 7.79
C GLY A 148 -6.43 -46.88 8.31
N SER A 149 -5.39 -47.47 8.88
CA SER A 149 -4.28 -46.72 9.50
C SER A 149 -3.33 -46.11 8.46
N SER A 150 -3.52 -44.82 8.11
CA SER A 150 -2.59 -44.10 7.24
C SER A 150 -1.26 -43.85 7.96
N HIS A 151 -0.22 -44.61 7.59
CA HIS A 151 1.11 -44.52 8.19
C HIS A 151 1.70 -43.12 8.00
N SER A 152 1.95 -42.40 9.09
CA SER A 152 2.47 -41.03 9.04
C SER A 152 3.96 -41.04 8.68
N THR A 153 4.28 -40.81 7.40
CA THR A 153 5.66 -40.67 6.92
C THR A 153 6.39 -39.57 7.69
N PRO A 154 7.56 -39.83 8.30
CA PRO A 154 8.20 -38.85 9.18
C PRO A 154 8.66 -37.61 8.41
N VAL A 155 8.51 -36.44 9.04
CA VAL A 155 8.82 -35.12 8.45
C VAL A 155 10.29 -35.01 8.00
N LYS A 156 11.17 -35.87 8.54
CA LYS A 156 12.59 -36.01 8.17
C LYS A 156 12.81 -36.30 6.69
N ASP A 157 11.91 -37.04 6.03
CA ASP A 157 12.13 -37.51 4.66
C ASP A 157 11.63 -36.48 3.63
N LYS A 158 10.61 -35.71 4.03
CA LYS A 158 9.99 -34.70 3.17
C LYS A 158 10.92 -33.52 2.90
N TRP A 159 11.66 -33.02 3.89
CA TRP A 159 12.63 -31.92 3.63
C TRP A 159 13.80 -32.38 2.76
N GLN A 160 14.26 -33.63 2.89
CA GLN A 160 15.29 -34.18 2.02
C GLN A 160 14.80 -34.32 0.57
N THR A 161 13.53 -34.71 0.40
CA THR A 161 12.90 -34.82 -0.92
C THR A 161 12.64 -33.45 -1.56
N ASP A 162 12.14 -32.49 -0.78
CA ASP A 162 11.95 -31.09 -1.21
C ASP A 162 13.30 -30.45 -1.59
N LEU A 163 14.36 -30.69 -0.79
CA LEU A 163 15.71 -30.19 -1.05
C LEU A 163 16.36 -30.88 -2.27
N ARG A 164 16.18 -32.19 -2.46
CA ARG A 164 16.60 -32.89 -3.69
C ARG A 164 15.92 -32.28 -4.92
N LYS A 165 14.61 -32.05 -4.87
CA LYS A 165 13.86 -31.41 -5.96
C LYS A 165 14.33 -29.99 -6.25
N TYR A 166 14.70 -29.22 -5.22
CA TYR A 166 15.27 -27.88 -5.38
C TYR A 166 16.67 -27.92 -6.03
N ILE A 167 17.59 -28.74 -5.49
CA ILE A 167 18.97 -28.89 -5.99
C ILE A 167 19.01 -29.44 -7.42
N LEU A 168 18.10 -30.35 -7.77
CA LEU A 168 18.01 -30.94 -9.11
C LEU A 168 17.26 -30.04 -10.12
N HIS A 169 16.74 -28.88 -9.69
CA HIS A 169 16.04 -27.94 -10.56
C HIS A 169 17.01 -27.08 -11.39
N ARG A 170 16.66 -26.76 -12.64
CA ARG A 170 17.45 -25.83 -13.49
C ARG A 170 17.71 -24.46 -12.84
N HIS A 171 16.92 -24.06 -11.86
CA HIS A 171 17.10 -22.80 -11.13
C HIS A 171 18.26 -22.81 -10.13
N PHE A 172 18.66 -23.98 -9.62
CA PHE A 172 19.78 -24.09 -8.67
C PHE A 172 21.12 -23.80 -9.33
N LEU A 173 21.35 -24.35 -10.54
CA LEU A 173 22.54 -24.05 -11.35
C LEU A 173 22.58 -22.58 -11.78
N PHE A 174 21.42 -21.99 -12.12
CA PHE A 174 21.31 -20.57 -12.41
C PHE A 174 21.68 -19.71 -11.19
N ASP A 175 21.10 -19.99 -10.02
CA ASP A 175 21.44 -19.31 -8.76
C ASP A 175 22.94 -19.36 -8.47
N ILE A 176 23.56 -20.55 -8.56
CA ILE A 176 25.01 -20.72 -8.38
C ILE A 176 25.79 -19.83 -9.34
N LEU A 177 25.45 -19.83 -10.63
CA LEU A 177 26.13 -19.01 -11.64
C LEU A 177 26.05 -17.50 -11.34
N VAL A 178 24.95 -17.02 -10.74
CA VAL A 178 24.82 -15.63 -10.28
C VAL A 178 25.65 -15.36 -9.02
N PHE A 179 25.75 -16.33 -8.11
CA PHE A 179 26.51 -16.18 -6.87
C PHE A 179 28.03 -16.20 -7.05
N LEU A 180 28.56 -16.83 -8.11
CA LEU A 180 30.01 -16.88 -8.35
C LEU A 180 30.59 -15.44 -8.48
N PRO A 181 31.62 -15.06 -7.72
CA PRO A 181 32.21 -13.73 -7.76
C PRO A 181 33.32 -13.62 -8.83
N ILE A 182 32.98 -13.89 -10.10
CA ILE A 182 33.99 -14.02 -11.18
C ILE A 182 34.74 -12.69 -11.42
N PRO A 183 34.09 -11.52 -11.57
CA PRO A 183 34.80 -10.24 -11.70
C PRO A 183 35.73 -9.94 -10.52
N GLN A 184 35.29 -10.23 -9.29
CA GLN A 184 36.06 -10.03 -8.07
C GLN A 184 37.34 -10.90 -8.08
N VAL A 185 37.21 -12.19 -8.40
CA VAL A 185 38.34 -13.15 -8.45
C VAL A 185 39.29 -12.81 -9.59
N VAL A 186 38.78 -12.53 -10.79
CA VAL A 186 39.62 -12.19 -11.94
C VAL A 186 40.36 -10.87 -11.70
N MET A 187 39.70 -9.84 -11.18
CA MET A 187 40.34 -8.57 -10.81
C MET A 187 41.40 -8.76 -9.73
N LEU A 188 41.14 -9.61 -8.73
CA LEU A 188 42.13 -9.96 -7.70
C LEU A 188 43.36 -10.66 -8.31
N CYS A 189 43.18 -11.65 -9.19
CA CYS A 189 44.28 -12.34 -9.86
C CYS A 189 45.14 -11.39 -10.73
N ILE A 190 44.53 -10.38 -11.36
CA ILE A 190 45.29 -9.37 -12.12
C ILE A 190 46.01 -8.39 -11.18
N LEU A 191 45.39 -7.98 -10.07
CA LEU A 191 46.02 -7.12 -9.04
C LEU A 191 47.17 -7.80 -8.28
N LEU A 192 47.22 -9.14 -8.28
CA LEU A 192 48.32 -9.95 -7.75
C LEU A 192 49.42 -10.26 -8.79
N ASP A 193 49.37 -9.60 -9.96
CA ASP A 193 50.34 -9.71 -11.07
C ASP A 193 50.59 -11.14 -11.58
N VAL A 194 49.58 -12.01 -11.49
CA VAL A 194 49.68 -13.42 -11.92
C VAL A 194 50.02 -13.46 -13.41
N ARG A 195 51.22 -13.94 -13.76
CA ARG A 195 51.81 -13.85 -15.11
C ARG A 195 50.90 -14.38 -16.24
N ALA A 196 50.11 -15.42 -15.99
CA ALA A 196 49.15 -15.97 -16.95
C ALA A 196 48.00 -15.00 -17.31
N MET A 197 47.71 -14.03 -16.45
CA MET A 197 46.67 -13.02 -16.67
C MET A 197 47.12 -11.88 -17.59
N LYS A 198 48.42 -11.76 -17.90
CA LYS A 198 48.99 -10.62 -18.66
C LYS A 198 48.70 -10.67 -20.18
N SER A 199 47.43 -10.57 -20.60
CA SER A 199 47.09 -10.54 -22.03
C SER A 199 45.79 -9.79 -22.39
N LEU A 200 45.71 -9.32 -23.64
CA LEU A 200 44.47 -8.84 -24.28
C LEU A 200 43.32 -9.84 -24.10
N LYS A 201 43.59 -11.13 -24.35
CA LYS A 201 42.56 -12.19 -24.25
C LYS A 201 42.00 -12.25 -22.84
N THR A 202 42.81 -12.07 -21.80
CA THR A 202 42.35 -12.02 -20.40
C THR A 202 41.38 -10.87 -20.15
N LEU A 203 41.68 -9.68 -20.68
CA LEU A 203 40.81 -8.50 -20.54
C LEU A 203 39.50 -8.66 -21.33
N GLN A 204 39.55 -9.26 -22.52
CA GLN A 204 38.35 -9.59 -23.30
C GLN A 204 37.50 -10.66 -22.58
N ILE A 205 38.12 -11.70 -22.03
CA ILE A 205 37.46 -12.76 -21.24
C ILE A 205 36.83 -12.19 -19.96
N LEU A 206 37.48 -11.24 -19.28
CA LEU A 206 36.89 -10.52 -18.14
C LEU A 206 35.62 -9.76 -18.55
N ASN A 207 35.66 -8.99 -19.64
CA ASN A 207 34.50 -8.25 -20.13
C ASN A 207 33.35 -9.19 -20.52
N ILE A 208 33.66 -10.33 -21.15
CA ILE A 208 32.71 -11.40 -21.46
C ILE A 208 32.06 -11.95 -20.18
N PHE A 209 32.84 -12.27 -19.14
CA PHE A 209 32.29 -12.75 -17.88
C PHE A 209 31.44 -11.70 -17.14
N ILE A 210 31.85 -10.43 -17.15
CA ILE A 210 31.05 -9.33 -16.60
C ILE A 210 29.70 -9.25 -17.32
N PHE A 211 29.68 -9.22 -18.65
CA PHE A 211 28.44 -9.18 -19.43
C PHE A 211 27.53 -10.39 -19.19
N PHE A 212 28.07 -11.61 -19.19
CA PHE A 212 27.29 -12.83 -18.99
C PHE A 212 26.82 -13.04 -17.55
N GLN A 213 27.47 -12.48 -16.52
CA GLN A 213 26.96 -12.49 -15.15
C GLN A 213 25.96 -11.37 -14.86
N TYR A 214 26.09 -10.22 -15.53
CA TYR A 214 25.22 -9.06 -15.32
C TYR A 214 23.74 -9.39 -15.59
N TRP A 215 23.43 -10.07 -16.70
CA TRP A 215 22.06 -10.45 -17.06
C TRP A 215 21.37 -11.36 -16.00
N PRO A 216 21.97 -12.47 -15.52
CA PRO A 216 21.42 -13.23 -14.40
C PRO A 216 21.19 -12.41 -13.12
N ARG A 217 22.05 -11.43 -12.80
CA ARG A 217 21.84 -10.53 -11.65
C ARG A 217 20.62 -9.61 -11.86
N VAL A 218 20.42 -9.09 -13.07
CA VAL A 218 19.21 -8.33 -13.44
C VAL A 218 17.95 -9.17 -13.30
N PHE A 219 17.93 -10.41 -13.84
CA PHE A 219 16.78 -11.32 -13.70
C PHE A 219 16.46 -11.65 -12.23
N GLN A 220 17.50 -11.82 -11.40
CA GLN A 220 17.36 -12.04 -9.96
C GLN A 220 16.69 -10.86 -9.22
N ILE A 221 16.75 -9.63 -9.75
CA ILE A 221 16.05 -8.45 -9.23
C ILE A 221 14.65 -8.33 -9.86
N TYR A 222 14.53 -8.55 -11.17
CA TYR A 222 13.27 -8.42 -11.90
C TYR A 222 12.17 -9.34 -11.38
N LEU A 223 12.48 -10.63 -11.10
CA LEU A 223 11.47 -11.60 -10.69
C LEU A 223 10.78 -11.23 -9.35
N PRO A 224 11.49 -11.03 -8.21
CA PRO A 224 10.84 -10.59 -6.97
C PRO A 224 10.16 -9.22 -7.09
N ARG A 225 10.68 -8.33 -7.96
CA ARG A 225 10.11 -7.00 -8.21
C ARG A 225 8.79 -7.08 -9.01
N LYS A 226 8.63 -8.08 -9.87
CA LYS A 226 7.36 -8.39 -10.55
C LYS A 226 6.32 -8.92 -9.57
N ASP A 227 6.72 -9.87 -8.71
CA ASP A 227 5.84 -10.45 -7.68
C ASP A 227 5.40 -9.38 -6.63
N LEU A 228 6.25 -8.39 -6.37
CA LEU A 228 5.92 -7.23 -5.53
C LEU A 228 4.80 -6.35 -6.13
N GLY A 229 4.62 -6.39 -7.46
CA GLY A 229 3.70 -5.54 -8.22
C GLY A 229 2.43 -6.24 -8.72
N SER A 230 2.34 -7.57 -8.66
CA SER A 230 1.17 -8.32 -9.13
C SER A 230 -0.04 -8.24 -8.20
N ASN A 231 0.16 -7.89 -6.93
CA ASN A 231 -0.90 -7.87 -5.92
C ASN A 231 -1.71 -6.56 -6.00
N HIS A 232 -2.69 -6.51 -6.90
CA HIS A 232 -3.52 -5.33 -7.22
C HIS A 232 -4.05 -4.58 -5.98
N GLU A 233 -4.45 -5.29 -4.94
CA GLU A 233 -4.98 -4.75 -3.67
C GLU A 233 -3.93 -3.91 -2.91
N ILE A 234 -2.69 -4.40 -2.83
CA ILE A 234 -1.57 -3.75 -2.10
C ILE A 234 -0.82 -2.75 -2.99
N LEU A 235 -1.11 -2.74 -4.29
CA LEU A 235 -0.40 -1.94 -5.29
C LEU A 235 -0.60 -0.43 -5.07
N GLY A 236 -1.77 0.00 -4.57
CA GLY A 236 -2.08 1.41 -4.32
C GLY A 236 -1.16 2.09 -3.28
N GLU A 237 -0.82 1.38 -2.21
CA GLU A 237 0.14 1.82 -1.20
C GLU A 237 1.57 1.83 -1.79
N ARG A 238 1.96 0.68 -2.38
CA ARG A 238 3.32 0.40 -2.87
C ARG A 238 3.74 1.24 -4.08
N LEU A 239 2.84 2.00 -4.71
CA LEU A 239 3.12 2.95 -5.80
C LEU A 239 4.27 3.94 -5.50
N TRP A 240 4.44 4.40 -4.26
CA TRP A 240 5.55 5.29 -3.88
C TRP A 240 6.92 4.59 -3.95
N VAL A 241 6.95 3.26 -3.92
CA VAL A 241 8.17 2.44 -3.93
C VAL A 241 8.48 1.94 -5.34
N LEU A 242 7.48 1.44 -6.08
CA LEU A 242 7.70 0.87 -7.41
C LEU A 242 8.24 1.89 -8.44
N GLY A 243 7.73 3.12 -8.43
CA GLY A 243 8.17 4.18 -9.34
C GLY A 243 9.66 4.51 -9.24
N PRO A 244 10.17 4.85 -8.04
CA PRO A 244 11.61 5.04 -7.81
C PRO A 244 12.47 3.81 -8.12
N LEU A 245 11.96 2.58 -7.93
CA LEU A 245 12.68 1.36 -8.33
C LEU A 245 12.75 1.20 -9.87
N ASP A 246 11.68 1.51 -10.60
CA ASP A 246 11.67 1.79 -12.06
C ASP A 246 12.84 2.70 -12.45
N PHE A 247 12.86 3.91 -11.89
CA PHE A 247 13.82 4.95 -12.22
C PHE A 247 15.27 4.58 -11.89
N PHE A 248 15.52 3.95 -10.74
CA PHE A 248 16.87 3.55 -10.33
C PHE A 248 17.44 2.43 -11.20
N LEU A 249 16.61 1.46 -11.64
CA LEU A 249 17.05 0.44 -12.61
C LEU A 249 17.42 1.07 -13.97
N TYR A 250 16.66 2.06 -14.41
CA TYR A 250 16.95 2.81 -15.64
C TYR A 250 18.26 3.62 -15.53
N ILE A 251 18.51 4.28 -14.39
CA ILE A 251 19.79 4.96 -14.10
C ILE A 251 20.97 3.97 -14.11
N ILE A 252 20.82 2.78 -13.51
CA ILE A 252 21.85 1.74 -13.53
C ILE A 252 22.17 1.32 -14.97
N ALA A 253 21.16 1.11 -15.82
CA ALA A 253 21.37 0.74 -17.22
C ALA A 253 22.22 1.79 -17.97
N GLY A 254 21.99 3.09 -17.73
CA GLY A 254 22.82 4.17 -18.28
C GLY A 254 24.26 4.16 -17.75
N HIS A 255 24.46 3.90 -16.46
CA HIS A 255 25.80 3.78 -15.86
C HIS A 255 26.61 2.59 -16.41
N VAL A 256 25.93 1.45 -16.60
CA VAL A 256 26.51 0.22 -17.17
C VAL A 256 26.88 0.42 -18.63
N LEU A 257 25.99 1.04 -19.43
CA LEU A 257 26.28 1.39 -20.82
C LEU A 257 27.51 2.31 -20.94
N GLY A 258 27.57 3.36 -20.10
CA GLY A 258 28.74 4.24 -20.02
C GLY A 258 30.04 3.51 -19.70
N ALA A 259 29.99 2.47 -18.86
CA ALA A 259 31.16 1.69 -18.47
C ALA A 259 31.64 0.73 -19.58
N PHE A 260 30.72 0.11 -20.32
CA PHE A 260 31.07 -0.66 -21.52
C PHE A 260 31.69 0.24 -22.59
N TRP A 261 31.11 1.41 -22.84
CA TRP A 261 31.70 2.41 -23.75
C TRP A 261 33.09 2.86 -23.31
N TYR A 262 33.30 3.15 -22.03
CA TYR A 262 34.63 3.46 -21.48
C TYR A 262 35.64 2.33 -21.73
N CYS A 263 35.26 1.09 -21.45
CA CYS A 263 36.14 -0.06 -21.60
C CYS A 263 36.48 -0.34 -23.08
N PHE A 264 35.48 -0.26 -23.97
CA PHE A 264 35.66 -0.39 -25.41
C PHE A 264 36.48 0.77 -25.99
N SER A 265 36.43 1.98 -25.41
CA SER A 265 37.29 3.11 -25.81
C SER A 265 38.78 2.84 -25.54
N ILE A 266 39.11 2.21 -24.41
CA ILE A 266 40.47 1.72 -24.13
C ILE A 266 40.86 0.65 -25.16
N GLN A 267 39.98 -0.32 -25.44
CA GLN A 267 40.25 -1.37 -26.44
C GLN A 267 40.44 -0.79 -27.86
N ARG A 268 39.67 0.23 -28.25
CA ARG A 268 39.81 0.92 -29.55
C ARG A 268 41.14 1.66 -29.64
N THR A 269 41.51 2.40 -28.60
CA THR A 269 42.79 3.14 -28.55
C THR A 269 43.99 2.20 -28.63
N VAL A 270 43.98 1.09 -27.86
CA VAL A 270 45.05 0.09 -27.93
C VAL A 270 45.05 -0.67 -29.27
N SER A 271 43.90 -0.83 -29.92
CA SER A 271 43.81 -1.40 -31.28
C SER A 271 44.46 -0.48 -32.32
N CYS A 272 44.35 0.84 -32.17
CA CYS A 272 45.08 1.80 -32.99
C CYS A 272 46.61 1.64 -32.81
N TRP A 273 47.10 1.60 -31.56
CA TRP A 273 48.52 1.38 -31.28
C TRP A 273 49.03 0.05 -31.84
N TYR A 274 48.21 -1.00 -31.79
CA TYR A 274 48.49 -2.31 -32.38
C TYR A 274 48.58 -2.25 -33.92
N MET A 275 47.74 -1.44 -34.58
CA MET A 275 47.83 -1.16 -36.02
C MET A 275 49.14 -0.43 -36.36
N ALA A 276 49.44 0.68 -35.68
CA ALA A 276 50.67 1.45 -35.88
C ALA A 276 51.93 0.56 -35.73
N CYS A 277 51.96 -0.24 -34.67
CA CYS A 277 53.01 -1.21 -34.37
C CYS A 277 53.20 -2.30 -35.43
N LYS A 278 52.16 -2.63 -36.21
CA LYS A 278 52.26 -3.62 -37.31
C LYS A 278 53.14 -3.10 -38.45
N TYR A 279 53.21 -1.78 -38.66
CA TYR A 279 53.96 -1.16 -39.74
C TYR A 279 55.43 -0.86 -39.41
N HIS A 280 55.86 -1.03 -38.15
CA HIS A 280 57.23 -0.77 -37.70
C HIS A 280 57.96 -2.02 -37.20
N ALA A 281 59.10 -2.32 -37.85
CA ALA A 281 59.99 -3.38 -37.44
C ALA A 281 60.52 -3.18 -36.01
N GLY A 282 60.62 -4.26 -35.24
CA GLY A 282 61.06 -4.23 -33.83
C GLY A 282 59.97 -3.91 -32.80
N CYS A 283 58.74 -3.56 -33.21
CA CYS A 283 57.68 -3.22 -32.29
C CYS A 283 57.04 -4.44 -31.57
N VAL A 284 57.10 -4.46 -30.23
CA VAL A 284 56.63 -5.59 -29.40
C VAL A 284 55.15 -5.41 -29.01
N ARG A 285 54.24 -5.82 -29.89
CA ARG A 285 52.76 -5.68 -29.77
C ARG A 285 52.12 -6.02 -28.41
N ASN A 286 52.77 -6.82 -27.56
CA ASN A 286 52.25 -7.19 -26.23
C ASN A 286 52.48 -6.12 -25.15
N SER A 287 53.43 -5.17 -25.33
CA SER A 287 53.75 -4.15 -24.32
C SER A 287 52.59 -3.18 -24.05
N PHE A 288 51.68 -3.02 -25.01
CA PHE A 288 50.55 -2.11 -24.89
C PHE A 288 49.49 -2.55 -23.85
N TYR A 289 49.54 -3.80 -23.39
CA TYR A 289 48.58 -4.30 -22.40
C TYR A 289 49.11 -4.26 -20.96
N TYR A 290 50.45 -4.22 -20.76
CA TYR A 290 51.08 -4.23 -19.44
C TYR A 290 52.34 -3.36 -19.42
N CYS A 291 52.37 -2.42 -18.48
CA CYS A 291 53.40 -1.38 -18.35
C CYS A 291 54.77 -1.86 -17.79
N ASP A 292 55.10 -3.14 -17.99
CA ASP A 292 56.30 -3.82 -17.48
C ASP A 292 57.61 -3.24 -18.07
N HIS A 293 57.55 -2.64 -19.26
CA HIS A 293 58.68 -2.01 -19.95
C HIS A 293 58.35 -0.57 -20.36
N ASN A 294 59.36 0.21 -20.72
CA ASN A 294 59.15 1.50 -21.41
C ASN A 294 59.12 1.23 -22.91
N PHE A 295 58.18 1.86 -23.62
CA PHE A 295 58.12 1.78 -25.07
C PHE A 295 59.14 2.74 -25.70
N GLY A 296 59.71 2.38 -26.85
CA GLY A 296 60.77 3.18 -27.50
C GLY A 296 60.28 4.12 -28.60
N TYR A 297 59.19 3.77 -29.28
CA TYR A 297 58.80 4.37 -30.56
C TYR A 297 57.57 5.29 -30.42
N HIS A 298 57.64 6.25 -29.50
CA HIS A 298 56.49 7.08 -29.14
C HIS A 298 55.93 7.87 -30.33
N SER A 299 56.78 8.60 -31.07
CA SER A 299 56.38 9.38 -32.24
C SER A 299 55.55 8.58 -33.24
N VAL A 300 55.99 7.37 -33.61
CA VAL A 300 55.26 6.46 -34.51
C VAL A 300 53.81 6.21 -34.08
N ILE A 301 53.56 6.09 -32.77
CA ILE A 301 52.22 5.90 -32.23
C ILE A 301 51.46 7.22 -32.15
N ASP A 302 52.12 8.32 -31.81
CA ASP A 302 51.52 9.66 -31.76
C ASP A 302 51.15 10.17 -33.17
N ASP A 303 51.91 9.82 -34.21
CA ASP A 303 51.69 10.20 -35.60
C ASP A 303 50.56 9.37 -36.25
N PHE A 304 50.45 8.07 -35.93
CA PHE A 304 49.41 7.18 -36.48
C PHE A 304 48.10 7.21 -35.67
N CYS A 305 48.19 7.46 -34.36
CA CYS A 305 47.04 7.57 -33.45
C CYS A 305 47.00 8.95 -32.76
N PRO A 306 46.98 10.07 -33.51
CA PRO A 306 47.09 11.40 -32.94
C PRO A 306 45.84 11.74 -32.14
N LYS A 307 46.06 12.21 -30.90
CA LYS A 307 44.99 12.53 -29.95
C LYS A 307 44.24 13.82 -30.30
N ASN A 308 44.98 14.79 -30.83
CA ASN A 308 44.45 16.03 -31.37
C ASN A 308 44.31 15.87 -32.90
N MET A 309 43.15 16.20 -33.45
CA MET A 309 42.81 15.99 -34.88
C MET A 309 43.08 14.56 -35.42
N PRO A 310 42.42 13.50 -34.89
CA PRO A 310 42.54 12.15 -35.43
C PRO A 310 42.15 12.08 -36.92
N ASN A 311 43.03 11.55 -37.78
CA ASN A 311 42.70 11.32 -39.18
C ASN A 311 41.92 10.01 -39.33
N VAL A 312 40.67 10.11 -39.77
CA VAL A 312 39.75 8.98 -40.05
C VAL A 312 40.31 8.04 -41.13
N GLU A 313 41.13 8.54 -42.05
CA GLU A 313 41.79 7.74 -43.10
C GLU A 313 42.91 6.84 -42.56
N LEU A 314 43.55 7.23 -41.44
CA LEU A 314 44.58 6.42 -40.77
C LEU A 314 43.95 5.44 -39.78
N PHE A 315 43.07 5.94 -38.90
CA PHE A 315 42.32 5.11 -37.97
C PHE A 315 41.03 5.80 -37.49
N ASP A 316 39.89 5.19 -37.82
CA ASP A 316 38.57 5.65 -37.37
C ASP A 316 38.31 5.25 -35.91
N PHE A 317 38.16 6.25 -35.03
CA PHE A 317 37.76 6.06 -33.63
C PHE A 317 36.24 6.04 -33.41
N GLY A 318 35.46 6.47 -34.41
CA GLY A 318 33.99 6.45 -34.40
C GLY A 318 33.34 6.95 -33.11
N VAL A 319 32.46 6.13 -32.54
CA VAL A 319 31.72 6.35 -31.29
C VAL A 319 32.62 6.53 -30.06
N TYR A 320 33.88 6.12 -30.13
CA TYR A 320 34.87 6.21 -29.04
C TYR A 320 35.75 7.48 -29.12
N LEU A 321 35.58 8.29 -30.17
CA LEU A 321 36.33 9.53 -30.39
C LEU A 321 36.25 10.51 -29.20
N ASP A 322 35.04 10.76 -28.67
CA ASP A 322 34.80 11.62 -27.50
C ASP A 322 35.65 11.20 -26.28
N ALA A 323 35.79 9.88 -26.04
CA ALA A 323 36.59 9.33 -24.94
C ALA A 323 38.10 9.46 -25.18
N HIS A 324 38.54 9.24 -26.43
CA HIS A 324 39.95 9.38 -26.81
C HIS A 324 40.43 10.83 -26.67
N GLN A 325 39.63 11.81 -27.08
CA GLN A 325 39.99 13.23 -27.04
C GLN A 325 39.86 13.88 -25.65
N SER A 326 39.01 13.34 -24.76
CA SER A 326 38.69 13.96 -23.46
C SER A 326 39.69 13.66 -22.32
N TYR A 327 40.79 12.93 -22.59
CA TYR A 327 41.78 12.49 -21.59
C TYR A 327 41.18 11.64 -20.45
N ILE A 328 39.92 11.20 -20.59
CA ILE A 328 39.20 10.47 -19.56
C ILE A 328 39.73 9.04 -19.38
N LEU A 329 40.42 8.50 -20.39
CA LEU A 329 41.05 7.18 -20.35
C LEU A 329 42.27 7.17 -19.41
N GLU A 330 43.00 8.30 -19.25
CA GLU A 330 44.15 8.43 -18.34
C GLU A 330 43.79 9.02 -16.97
N SER A 331 42.59 9.58 -16.81
CA SER A 331 42.22 10.26 -15.57
C SER A 331 42.15 9.29 -14.37
N ARG A 332 42.90 9.62 -13.32
CA ARG A 332 42.81 9.00 -11.98
C ARG A 332 41.71 9.60 -11.10
N ASN A 333 40.96 10.59 -11.62
CA ASN A 333 39.82 11.17 -10.92
C ASN A 333 38.59 10.26 -11.11
N ILE A 334 38.41 9.32 -10.18
CA ILE A 334 37.36 8.30 -10.23
C ILE A 334 35.95 8.93 -10.39
N PRO A 335 35.52 9.95 -9.62
CA PRO A 335 34.27 10.66 -9.85
C PRO A 335 34.15 11.24 -11.27
N GLN A 336 35.16 11.93 -11.78
CA GLN A 336 35.15 12.51 -13.13
C GLN A 336 34.95 11.43 -14.20
N LYS A 337 35.71 10.33 -14.11
CA LYS A 337 35.61 9.16 -15.01
C LYS A 337 34.20 8.58 -15.02
N ILE A 338 33.64 8.33 -13.83
CA ILE A 338 32.31 7.74 -13.65
C ILE A 338 31.20 8.68 -14.19
N PHE A 339 31.21 9.96 -13.80
CA PHE A 339 30.16 10.91 -14.21
C PHE A 339 30.20 11.22 -15.71
N TYR A 340 31.38 11.40 -16.31
CA TYR A 340 31.51 11.67 -17.74
C TYR A 340 30.93 10.52 -18.58
N CYS A 341 31.29 9.28 -18.24
CA CYS A 341 30.81 8.09 -18.96
C CYS A 341 29.32 7.79 -18.66
N PHE A 342 28.85 8.03 -17.43
CA PHE A 342 27.43 7.96 -17.08
C PHE A 342 26.58 8.94 -17.90
N CYS A 343 27.02 10.20 -18.04
CA CYS A 343 26.34 11.19 -18.88
C CYS A 343 26.27 10.76 -20.35
N TRP A 344 27.37 10.21 -20.89
CA TRP A 344 27.39 9.63 -22.24
C TRP A 344 26.38 8.47 -22.37
N GLY A 345 26.35 7.55 -21.39
CA GLY A 345 25.43 6.42 -21.36
C GLY A 345 23.96 6.85 -21.29
N MET A 346 23.62 7.80 -20.41
CA MET A 346 22.25 8.32 -20.28
C MET A 346 21.77 9.09 -21.53
N ARG A 347 22.64 9.88 -22.16
CA ARG A 347 22.35 10.61 -23.41
C ARG A 347 21.92 9.67 -24.53
N ASN A 348 22.59 8.52 -24.64
CA ASN A 348 22.29 7.55 -25.70
C ASN A 348 21.18 6.56 -25.31
N LEU A 349 21.08 6.13 -24.05
CA LEU A 349 20.00 5.24 -23.60
C LEU A 349 18.61 5.90 -23.69
N SER A 350 18.52 7.20 -23.36
CA SER A 350 17.26 7.95 -23.47
C SER A 350 16.88 8.33 -24.89
N SER A 351 17.79 8.18 -25.87
CA SER A 351 17.72 8.79 -27.21
C SER A 351 17.63 10.33 -27.24
N LEU A 352 17.43 11.01 -26.10
CA LEU A 352 17.30 12.46 -26.00
C LEU A 352 18.68 13.11 -26.09
N GLY A 353 18.99 13.66 -27.27
CA GLY A 353 20.31 14.23 -27.58
C GLY A 353 21.36 13.18 -27.92
N SER A 354 20.97 11.96 -28.28
CA SER A 354 21.90 10.95 -28.80
C SER A 354 22.59 11.46 -30.06
N ASN A 355 23.90 11.22 -30.15
CA ASN A 355 24.77 11.66 -31.24
C ASN A 355 25.62 10.51 -31.80
N LEU A 356 25.14 9.27 -31.67
CA LEU A 356 25.85 8.07 -32.12
C LEU A 356 26.16 8.19 -33.62
N ARG A 357 27.42 7.92 -33.97
CA ARG A 357 27.90 7.81 -35.35
C ARG A 357 28.15 6.34 -35.66
N ILE A 358 27.92 5.97 -36.92
CA ILE A 358 28.43 4.72 -37.47
C ILE A 358 29.90 4.88 -37.83
N SER A 359 30.65 3.78 -37.86
CA SER A 359 32.05 3.73 -38.31
C SER A 359 32.23 2.65 -39.37
N ASN A 360 33.46 2.46 -39.86
CA ASN A 360 33.78 1.32 -40.72
C ASN A 360 33.91 -0.02 -39.96
N ASP A 361 33.73 -0.05 -38.64
CA ASP A 361 33.87 -1.25 -37.81
C ASP A 361 32.53 -1.96 -37.55
N VAL A 362 32.46 -3.25 -37.90
CA VAL A 362 31.24 -4.06 -37.76
C VAL A 362 30.83 -4.23 -36.29
N TRP A 363 31.77 -4.43 -35.37
CA TRP A 363 31.46 -4.63 -33.95
C TRP A 363 31.00 -3.34 -33.28
N GLU A 364 31.57 -2.21 -33.69
CA GLU A 364 31.13 -0.90 -33.26
C GLU A 364 29.71 -0.59 -33.75
N ASN A 365 29.41 -0.84 -35.04
CA ASN A 365 28.06 -0.67 -35.59
C ASN A 365 27.05 -1.61 -34.91
N CYS A 366 27.42 -2.85 -34.57
CA CYS A 366 26.60 -3.73 -33.75
C CYS A 366 26.38 -3.18 -32.33
N PHE A 367 27.38 -2.57 -31.70
CA PHE A 367 27.23 -1.93 -30.39
C PHE A 367 26.28 -0.72 -30.46
N VAL A 368 26.44 0.16 -31.46
CA VAL A 368 25.54 1.29 -31.74
C VAL A 368 24.09 0.82 -31.95
N LEU A 369 23.87 -0.18 -32.80
CA LEU A 369 22.54 -0.75 -33.06
C LEU A 369 21.89 -1.33 -31.80
N CYS A 370 22.67 -2.06 -30.98
CA CYS A 370 22.22 -2.57 -29.69
C CYS A 370 21.80 -1.43 -28.74
N ILE A 371 22.53 -0.32 -28.70
CA ILE A 371 22.18 0.85 -27.88
C ILE A 371 20.86 1.46 -28.34
N THR A 372 20.68 1.70 -29.63
CA THR A 372 19.46 2.31 -30.17
C THR A 372 18.22 1.45 -29.88
N ILE A 373 18.29 0.15 -30.12
CA ILE A 373 17.18 -0.78 -29.86
C ILE A 373 16.90 -0.89 -28.36
N PHE A 374 17.92 -1.10 -27.53
CA PHE A 374 17.75 -1.31 -26.09
C PHE A 374 17.32 -0.02 -25.36
N GLY A 375 17.85 1.13 -25.76
CA GLY A 375 17.48 2.44 -25.25
C GLY A 375 16.01 2.78 -25.53
N LEU A 376 15.57 2.63 -26.78
CA LEU A 376 14.16 2.83 -27.16
C LEU A 376 13.23 1.93 -26.34
N LEU A 377 13.53 0.62 -26.24
CA LEU A 377 12.71 -0.34 -25.51
C LEU A 377 12.67 -0.04 -23.99
N LEU A 378 13.81 0.27 -23.37
CA LEU A 378 13.86 0.62 -21.94
C LEU A 378 13.17 1.97 -21.65
N PHE A 379 13.35 2.97 -22.50
CA PHE A 379 12.73 4.28 -22.32
C PHE A 379 11.20 4.19 -22.43
N LEU A 380 10.69 3.46 -23.42
CA LEU A 380 9.25 3.20 -23.56
C LEU A 380 8.69 2.38 -22.39
N TYR A 381 9.39 1.34 -21.95
CA TYR A 381 9.01 0.55 -20.76
C TYR A 381 8.97 1.42 -19.49
N TYR A 382 10.01 2.22 -19.24
CA TYR A 382 10.07 3.11 -18.08
C TYR A 382 8.95 4.15 -18.11
N MET A 383 8.78 4.85 -19.24
CA MET A 383 7.81 5.93 -19.37
C MET A 383 6.36 5.43 -19.30
N GLY A 384 6.05 4.29 -19.92
CA GLY A 384 4.71 3.68 -19.82
C GLY A 384 4.35 3.28 -18.39
N ASN A 385 5.29 2.68 -17.64
CA ASN A 385 5.09 2.40 -16.21
C ASN A 385 4.94 3.69 -15.39
N PHE A 386 5.78 4.71 -15.66
CA PHE A 386 5.69 6.01 -14.98
C PHE A 386 4.34 6.70 -15.19
N GLN A 387 3.80 6.68 -16.41
CA GLN A 387 2.44 7.18 -16.71
C GLN A 387 1.38 6.45 -15.88
N ILE A 388 1.41 5.11 -15.83
CA ILE A 388 0.47 4.30 -15.05
C ILE A 388 0.59 4.62 -13.55
N TYR A 389 1.79 4.78 -13.02
CA TYR A 389 2.00 5.13 -11.61
C TYR A 389 1.49 6.54 -11.28
N LEU A 390 1.75 7.53 -12.15
CA LEU A 390 1.32 8.92 -11.99
C LEU A 390 -0.21 9.06 -12.09
N GLN A 391 -0.83 8.45 -13.10
CA GLN A 391 -2.28 8.45 -13.28
C GLN A 391 -2.97 7.82 -12.06
N ARG A 392 -2.50 6.66 -11.58
CA ARG A 392 -3.04 6.02 -10.37
C ARG A 392 -2.86 6.88 -9.11
N ARG A 393 -1.74 7.61 -8.96
CA ARG A 393 -1.53 8.57 -7.86
C ARG A 393 -2.53 9.72 -7.92
N ILE A 394 -2.77 10.30 -9.10
CA ILE A 394 -3.76 11.37 -9.30
C ILE A 394 -5.18 10.87 -9.01
N THR A 395 -5.56 9.71 -9.56
CA THR A 395 -6.88 9.10 -9.31
C THR A 395 -7.10 8.80 -7.83
N SER A 396 -6.13 8.15 -7.16
CA SER A 396 -6.18 7.84 -5.72
C SER A 396 -6.33 9.10 -4.86
N LYS A 397 -5.59 10.17 -5.15
CA LYS A 397 -5.72 11.46 -4.46
C LYS A 397 -7.11 12.08 -4.68
N SER A 398 -7.62 12.07 -5.91
CA SER A 398 -8.95 12.59 -6.23
C SER A 398 -10.10 11.82 -5.55
N ILE A 399 -9.93 10.52 -5.32
CA ILE A 399 -10.90 9.69 -4.58
C ILE A 399 -10.87 10.04 -3.09
N ALA A 400 -9.68 10.17 -2.49
CA ALA A 400 -9.55 10.60 -1.09
C ALA A 400 -10.11 12.02 -0.86
N GLU A 401 -9.89 12.94 -1.80
CA GLU A 401 -10.45 14.31 -1.77
C GLU A 401 -11.96 14.36 -2.04
N ALA A 402 -12.53 13.37 -2.72
CA ALA A 402 -13.98 13.22 -2.85
C ALA A 402 -14.59 12.63 -1.55
N ALA A 403 -13.98 11.57 -1.00
CA ALA A 403 -14.42 10.95 0.26
C ALA A 403 -14.40 11.94 1.44
N LYS A 404 -13.34 12.74 1.57
CA LYS A 404 -13.23 13.78 2.61
C LYS A 404 -14.34 14.84 2.50
N ARG A 405 -14.64 15.31 1.28
CA ARG A 405 -15.74 16.28 1.06
C ARG A 405 -17.12 15.67 1.36
N LYS A 406 -17.31 14.38 1.12
CA LYS A 406 -18.52 13.64 1.54
C LYS A 406 -18.64 13.55 3.06
N GLU A 407 -17.56 13.20 3.76
CA GLU A 407 -17.53 13.18 5.22
C GLU A 407 -17.80 14.56 5.83
N GLU A 408 -17.24 15.64 5.26
CA GLU A 408 -17.53 17.02 5.66
C GLU A 408 -19.01 17.40 5.46
N SER A 409 -19.60 17.04 4.30
CA SER A 409 -21.01 17.25 4.00
C SER A 409 -21.95 16.51 4.96
N ILE A 410 -21.67 15.23 5.24
CA ILE A 410 -22.47 14.40 6.15
C ILE A 410 -22.40 14.92 7.58
N ASN A 411 -21.21 15.31 8.05
CA ASN A 411 -21.05 15.90 9.38
C ASN A 411 -21.81 17.24 9.51
N SER A 412 -21.83 18.06 8.46
CA SER A 412 -22.65 19.28 8.43
C SER A 412 -24.15 18.97 8.49
N TRP A 413 -24.62 17.96 7.76
CA TRP A 413 -26.03 17.56 7.77
C TRP A 413 -26.47 17.01 9.14
N ILE A 414 -25.65 16.15 9.76
CA ILE A 414 -25.86 15.64 11.13
C ILE A 414 -25.99 16.78 12.15
N GLN A 415 -25.13 17.80 12.05
CA GLN A 415 -25.17 18.99 12.91
C GLN A 415 -26.44 19.81 12.68
N ASN A 416 -26.80 20.09 11.42
CA ASN A 416 -28.01 20.84 11.06
C ASN A 416 -29.29 20.17 11.57
N LYS A 417 -29.40 18.83 11.43
CA LYS A 417 -30.55 18.05 11.90
C LYS A 417 -30.52 17.71 13.40
N LYS A 418 -29.48 18.12 14.13
CA LYS A 418 -29.35 17.99 15.60
C LYS A 418 -29.54 16.55 16.14
N LEU A 419 -29.06 15.56 15.38
CA LEU A 419 -29.23 14.14 15.71
C LEU A 419 -28.47 13.73 16.98
N LYS A 420 -29.04 12.78 17.75
CA LYS A 420 -28.40 12.22 18.96
C LYS A 420 -27.07 11.56 18.62
N ALA A 421 -26.07 11.74 19.50
CA ALA A 421 -24.69 11.28 19.30
C ALA A 421 -24.55 9.78 18.95
N GLU A 422 -25.43 8.93 19.47
CA GLU A 422 -25.50 7.49 19.16
C GLU A 422 -25.87 7.25 17.70
N THR A 423 -27.03 7.78 17.26
CA THR A 423 -27.48 7.80 15.85
C THR A 423 -26.41 8.36 14.92
N SER A 424 -25.81 9.49 15.30
CA SER A 424 -24.76 10.18 14.53
C SER A 424 -23.51 9.31 14.36
N SER A 425 -23.09 8.63 15.42
CA SER A 425 -21.95 7.70 15.41
C SER A 425 -22.22 6.50 14.50
N GLU A 426 -23.44 5.94 14.53
CA GLU A 426 -23.80 4.81 13.68
C GLU A 426 -23.91 5.20 12.20
N ILE A 427 -24.49 6.37 11.88
CA ILE A 427 -24.49 6.93 10.51
C ILE A 427 -23.04 7.08 10.01
N ILE A 428 -22.17 7.75 10.76
CA ILE A 428 -20.76 7.96 10.37
C ILE A 428 -20.06 6.61 10.10
N LYS A 429 -20.26 5.63 10.98
CA LYS A 429 -19.69 4.28 10.86
C LYS A 429 -20.20 3.49 9.64
N ILE A 430 -21.48 3.63 9.28
CA ILE A 430 -22.06 3.02 8.08
C ILE A 430 -21.54 3.70 6.82
N MET A 431 -21.47 5.04 6.84
CA MET A 431 -21.01 5.85 5.71
C MET A 431 -19.53 5.63 5.41
N GLN A 432 -18.68 5.59 6.44
CA GLN A 432 -17.26 5.21 6.33
C GLN A 432 -17.05 3.80 5.76
N LYS A 433 -18.05 2.91 5.85
CA LYS A 433 -18.02 1.56 5.28
C LYS A 433 -18.54 1.47 3.84
N LYS A 434 -19.42 2.38 3.40
CA LYS A 434 -20.06 2.33 2.07
C LYS A 434 -19.37 3.16 0.98
N PHE A 435 -18.72 4.28 1.30
CA PHE A 435 -18.34 5.24 0.25
C PHE A 435 -17.10 4.88 -0.59
N HIS A 436 -17.35 4.44 -1.82
CA HIS A 436 -16.35 4.40 -2.90
C HIS A 436 -16.69 5.26 -4.14
N GLU A 437 -17.92 5.77 -4.28
CA GLU A 437 -18.41 6.34 -5.55
C GLU A 437 -18.80 7.84 -5.49
N LYS A 438 -18.99 8.44 -6.67
CA LYS A 438 -18.80 9.89 -6.92
C LYS A 438 -20.05 10.78 -6.94
N GLU A 439 -21.21 10.27 -6.55
CA GLU A 439 -22.47 11.05 -6.64
C GLU A 439 -22.64 12.08 -5.51
N ASP A 440 -23.35 13.17 -5.79
CA ASP A 440 -23.68 14.19 -4.78
C ASP A 440 -24.71 13.66 -3.77
N ILE A 441 -24.66 14.15 -2.53
CA ILE A 441 -25.38 13.57 -1.40
C ILE A 441 -26.64 14.39 -1.08
N TYR A 442 -27.80 13.77 -1.25
CA TYR A 442 -29.12 14.31 -0.88
C TYR A 442 -29.76 13.48 0.24
N VAL A 443 -30.74 14.03 0.97
CA VAL A 443 -31.41 13.35 2.11
C VAL A 443 -32.08 12.04 1.72
N GLU A 444 -32.68 11.99 0.53
CA GLU A 444 -33.31 10.81 -0.05
C GLU A 444 -32.31 9.64 -0.16
N ILE A 445 -31.11 9.92 -0.69
CA ILE A 445 -30.01 8.96 -0.79
C ILE A 445 -29.44 8.63 0.61
N LEU A 446 -29.25 9.63 1.47
CA LEU A 446 -28.72 9.43 2.82
C LEU A 446 -29.55 8.48 3.66
N ILE A 447 -30.88 8.64 3.64
CA ILE A 447 -31.78 7.86 4.49
C ILE A 447 -32.07 6.49 3.88
N SER A 448 -32.30 6.39 2.57
CA SER A 448 -32.55 5.10 1.90
C SER A 448 -31.38 4.11 2.07
N GLU A 449 -30.14 4.60 2.11
CA GLU A 449 -28.93 3.79 2.31
C GLU A 449 -28.72 3.28 3.76
N LEU A 450 -29.51 3.72 4.75
CA LEU A 450 -29.41 3.25 6.14
C LEU A 450 -30.19 1.94 6.37
N PRO A 451 -29.80 1.09 7.35
CA PRO A 451 -30.61 -0.03 7.80
C PRO A 451 -31.99 0.43 8.31
N SER A 452 -33.03 -0.38 8.09
CA SER A 452 -34.43 -0.02 8.34
C SER A 452 -34.74 0.44 9.78
N GLN A 453 -33.98 -0.04 10.78
CA GLN A 453 -34.11 0.45 12.15
C GLN A 453 -33.60 1.90 12.27
N LEU A 454 -32.36 2.15 11.83
CA LEU A 454 -31.74 3.46 11.87
C LEU A 454 -32.48 4.49 10.99
N GLN A 455 -33.13 4.05 9.90
CA GLN A 455 -34.08 4.90 9.15
C GLN A 455 -35.21 5.40 10.04
N ARG A 456 -35.88 4.51 10.78
CA ARG A 456 -36.96 4.88 11.72
C ARG A 456 -36.44 5.81 12.80
N ASP A 457 -35.27 5.54 13.38
CA ASP A 457 -34.69 6.36 14.44
C ASP A 457 -34.32 7.78 13.97
N VAL A 458 -33.82 7.92 12.73
CA VAL A 458 -33.56 9.22 12.09
C VAL A 458 -34.87 9.95 11.75
N LYS A 459 -35.84 9.28 11.10
CA LYS A 459 -37.15 9.87 10.78
C LYS A 459 -37.86 10.40 12.03
N ASN A 460 -37.86 9.61 13.11
CA ASN A 460 -38.45 10.02 14.40
C ASN A 460 -37.72 11.21 15.01
N GLN A 461 -36.38 11.26 14.97
CA GLN A 461 -35.63 12.41 15.51
C GLN A 461 -35.89 13.71 14.75
N ILE A 462 -36.13 13.65 13.44
CA ILE A 462 -36.41 14.83 12.60
C ILE A 462 -37.90 15.24 12.68
N CYS A 463 -38.82 14.28 12.56
CA CYS A 463 -40.22 14.57 12.25
C CYS A 463 -41.16 14.57 13.46
N PHE A 464 -40.82 13.84 14.53
CA PHE A 464 -41.73 13.64 15.67
C PHE A 464 -42.07 14.95 16.41
N ASN A 465 -41.07 15.79 16.68
CA ASN A 465 -41.29 17.06 17.39
C ASN A 465 -42.12 18.07 16.55
N PRO A 466 -41.81 18.31 15.25
CA PRO A 466 -42.69 19.08 14.37
C PRO A 466 -44.13 18.53 14.34
N LEU A 467 -44.32 17.23 14.14
CA LEU A 467 -45.65 16.62 14.04
C LEU A 467 -46.44 16.73 15.34
N LYS A 468 -45.80 16.47 16.50
CA LYS A 468 -46.44 16.61 17.81
C LYS A 468 -46.85 18.06 18.09
N ASN A 469 -46.01 19.03 17.72
CA ASN A 469 -46.33 20.45 17.85
C ASN A 469 -47.50 20.88 16.93
N LEU A 470 -47.57 20.34 15.71
CA LEU A 470 -48.70 20.56 14.79
C LEU A 470 -50.01 20.04 15.39
N MET A 471 -50.02 18.80 15.86
CA MET A 471 -51.23 18.17 16.43
C MET A 471 -51.73 18.90 17.67
N ILE A 472 -50.82 19.39 18.53
CA ILE A 472 -51.15 20.27 19.67
C ILE A 472 -51.77 21.59 19.20
N LYS A 473 -51.17 22.26 18.20
CA LYS A 473 -51.67 23.53 17.62
C LYS A 473 -53.08 23.38 17.01
N LYS A 474 -53.43 22.18 16.54
CA LYS A 474 -54.72 21.82 15.92
C LYS A 474 -55.78 21.30 16.90
N GLU A 475 -55.48 21.26 18.21
CA GLU A 475 -56.36 20.68 19.26
C GLU A 475 -56.83 19.24 18.95
N ASN A 476 -56.05 18.47 18.18
CA ASN A 476 -56.41 17.12 17.75
C ASN A 476 -56.09 16.09 18.85
N ASP A 477 -57.02 15.16 19.13
CA ASP A 477 -56.87 14.07 20.11
C ASP A 477 -55.60 13.22 19.92
N LEU A 478 -55.04 13.17 18.70
CA LEU A 478 -53.75 12.56 18.38
C LEU A 478 -52.55 13.16 19.15
N ALA A 479 -52.71 14.35 19.76
CA ALA A 479 -51.71 14.94 20.64
C ALA A 479 -51.60 14.25 22.03
N SER A 480 -52.60 13.45 22.41
CA SER A 480 -52.65 12.71 23.68
C SER A 480 -51.45 11.74 23.82
N PRO A 481 -50.89 11.54 25.04
CA PRO A 481 -49.84 10.55 25.26
C PRO A 481 -50.25 9.12 24.86
N LYS A 482 -51.56 8.80 24.85
CA LYS A 482 -52.08 7.52 24.36
C LYS A 482 -51.80 7.29 22.86
N HIS A 483 -51.69 8.36 22.08
CA HIS A 483 -51.46 8.32 20.63
C HIS A 483 -49.99 8.54 20.23
N GLU A 484 -49.06 8.61 21.19
CA GLU A 484 -47.64 8.79 20.87
C GLU A 484 -47.06 7.64 20.01
N LYS A 485 -47.58 6.41 20.14
CA LYS A 485 -47.24 5.30 19.24
C LYS A 485 -47.64 5.61 17.79
N LEU A 486 -48.89 6.00 17.56
CA LEU A 486 -49.43 6.38 16.24
C LEU A 486 -48.67 7.56 15.61
N LEU A 487 -48.30 8.59 16.39
CA LEU A 487 -47.44 9.68 15.89
C LEU A 487 -46.06 9.18 15.40
N ARG A 488 -45.50 8.15 16.02
CA ARG A 488 -44.23 7.53 15.60
C ARG A 488 -44.40 6.68 14.35
N ASP A 489 -45.53 6.01 14.18
CA ASP A 489 -45.82 5.21 12.98
C ASP A 489 -46.12 6.08 11.76
N ILE A 490 -46.77 7.24 11.94
CA ILE A 490 -46.86 8.30 10.93
C ILE A 490 -45.46 8.79 10.57
N CYS A 491 -44.60 9.05 11.56
CA CYS A 491 -43.21 9.47 11.33
C CYS A 491 -42.36 8.40 10.64
N ASN A 492 -42.62 7.11 10.87
CA ASN A 492 -41.97 5.99 10.16
C ASN A 492 -42.36 5.96 8.67
N SER A 493 -43.59 6.37 8.35
CA SER A 493 -44.18 6.29 7.01
C SER A 493 -43.83 7.47 6.10
N LEU A 494 -43.47 8.63 6.68
CA LEU A 494 -42.93 9.79 5.96
C LEU A 494 -41.76 9.42 5.02
N LYS A 495 -41.84 9.83 3.75
CA LYS A 495 -40.83 9.57 2.71
C LYS A 495 -39.97 10.84 2.48
N PRO A 496 -38.63 10.79 2.61
CA PRO A 496 -37.77 11.94 2.36
C PRO A 496 -37.74 12.29 0.87
N VAL A 497 -37.75 13.59 0.55
CA VAL A 497 -37.66 14.11 -0.82
C VAL A 497 -36.79 15.37 -0.88
N TYR A 498 -36.24 15.65 -2.06
CA TYR A 498 -35.44 16.85 -2.32
C TYR A 498 -36.01 17.67 -3.47
N TYR A 499 -36.12 18.99 -3.27
CA TYR A 499 -36.55 19.92 -4.32
C TYR A 499 -35.49 20.99 -4.59
N ASN A 500 -35.22 21.22 -5.88
CA ASN A 500 -34.42 22.36 -6.33
C ASN A 500 -35.17 23.68 -6.10
N GLU A 501 -34.41 24.78 -6.12
CA GLU A 501 -34.96 26.13 -6.02
C GLU A 501 -35.88 26.51 -7.19
N GLN A 502 -36.89 27.33 -6.91
CA GLN A 502 -37.89 27.82 -7.87
C GLN A 502 -38.78 26.74 -8.53
N CYS A 503 -38.72 25.49 -8.07
CA CYS A 503 -39.67 24.44 -8.43
C CYS A 503 -41.03 24.64 -7.75
N TYR A 504 -42.12 24.39 -8.49
CA TYR A 504 -43.43 24.12 -7.87
C TYR A 504 -43.41 22.69 -7.32
N ILE A 505 -43.86 22.52 -6.09
CA ILE A 505 -44.09 21.20 -5.46
C ILE A 505 -45.53 20.77 -5.74
N VAL A 506 -46.48 21.70 -5.54
CA VAL A 506 -47.93 21.54 -5.70
C VAL A 506 -48.53 22.86 -6.21
N ARG A 507 -49.64 22.79 -6.94
CA ARG A 507 -50.45 23.92 -7.39
C ARG A 507 -51.83 23.90 -6.74
N GLU A 508 -52.42 25.08 -6.59
CA GLU A 508 -53.83 25.19 -6.19
C GLU A 508 -54.74 24.49 -7.21
N GLY A 509 -55.75 23.77 -6.71
CA GLY A 509 -56.66 22.98 -7.54
C GLY A 509 -56.15 21.57 -7.89
N GLU A 510 -54.90 21.23 -7.58
CA GLU A 510 -54.43 19.84 -7.60
C GLU A 510 -55.05 19.06 -6.41
N PRO A 511 -55.31 17.74 -6.55
CA PRO A 511 -55.89 16.94 -5.48
C PRO A 511 -54.93 16.80 -4.29
N MET A 512 -55.47 16.92 -3.08
CA MET A 512 -54.73 16.84 -1.82
C MET A 512 -54.47 15.38 -1.43
N ASP A 513 -53.50 14.76 -2.12
CA ASP A 513 -53.07 13.38 -1.90
C ASP A 513 -51.84 13.24 -0.98
N ALA A 514 -51.27 14.36 -0.51
CA ALA A 514 -50.06 14.37 0.32
C ALA A 514 -49.98 15.51 1.36
N VAL A 515 -49.25 15.27 2.45
CA VAL A 515 -48.79 16.30 3.41
C VAL A 515 -47.28 16.46 3.29
N PHE A 516 -46.80 17.70 3.24
CA PHE A 516 -45.37 18.04 3.14
C PHE A 516 -44.87 18.68 4.43
N LEU A 517 -43.88 18.06 5.08
CA LEU A 517 -43.11 18.64 6.19
C LEU A 517 -41.79 19.21 5.66
N ILE A 518 -41.60 20.52 5.75
CA ILE A 518 -40.33 21.20 5.41
C ILE A 518 -39.32 20.96 6.54
N THR A 519 -38.10 20.54 6.23
CA THR A 519 -37.04 20.26 7.24
C THR A 519 -35.71 20.98 7.00
N ASP A 520 -35.51 21.54 5.80
CA ASP A 520 -34.51 22.57 5.51
C ASP A 520 -34.95 23.40 4.29
N GLY A 521 -34.42 24.62 4.19
CA GLY A 521 -34.80 25.59 3.16
C GLY A 521 -36.09 26.35 3.47
N SER A 522 -36.59 27.04 2.44
CA SER A 522 -37.83 27.83 2.51
C SER A 522 -38.66 27.72 1.23
N ALA A 523 -39.98 27.79 1.38
CA ALA A 523 -40.97 27.75 0.31
C ALA A 523 -42.03 28.84 0.51
N TRP A 524 -42.71 29.20 -0.58
CA TRP A 524 -43.84 30.12 -0.60
C TRP A 524 -45.13 29.33 -0.83
N ALA A 525 -46.08 29.47 0.10
CA ALA A 525 -47.46 29.05 -0.07
C ALA A 525 -48.32 30.27 -0.42
N PHE A 526 -48.98 30.26 -1.59
CA PHE A 526 -49.76 31.40 -2.06
C PHE A 526 -50.97 30.98 -2.90
N PRO A 527 -52.11 31.67 -2.79
CA PRO A 527 -53.21 31.48 -3.72
C PRO A 527 -52.83 31.99 -5.11
N SER A 528 -53.31 31.29 -6.12
CA SER A 528 -53.31 31.68 -7.52
C SER A 528 -54.17 32.94 -7.68
N SER A 529 -53.74 33.87 -8.52
CA SER A 529 -54.52 35.08 -8.78
C SER A 529 -55.77 34.75 -9.60
N SER A 530 -56.91 34.59 -8.94
CA SER A 530 -58.21 34.45 -9.60
C SER A 530 -58.54 35.74 -10.37
N ASN A 531 -58.38 35.71 -11.69
CA ASN A 531 -58.83 36.78 -12.59
C ASN A 531 -60.36 36.70 -12.73
N GLY A 532 -61.09 37.16 -11.72
CA GLY A 532 -62.54 37.19 -11.67
C GLY A 532 -63.04 38.34 -10.81
N GLU A 533 -64.08 39.03 -11.30
CA GLU A 533 -64.72 40.13 -10.57
C GLU A 533 -65.50 39.58 -9.36
N GLY A 534 -65.15 40.04 -8.15
CA GLY A 534 -65.78 39.61 -6.92
C GLY A 534 -65.53 40.58 -5.78
N THR A 535 -66.60 41.10 -5.18
CA THR A 535 -66.54 42.10 -4.10
C THR A 535 -66.18 41.45 -2.76
N GLY A 536 -64.88 41.26 -2.51
CA GLY A 536 -64.36 40.80 -1.22
C GLY A 536 -62.87 41.06 -1.07
N THR A 537 -62.45 41.57 0.08
CA THR A 537 -61.04 41.91 0.38
C THR A 537 -60.22 40.66 0.73
N ALA A 538 -60.12 39.72 -0.23
CA ALA A 538 -59.31 38.52 -0.08
C ALA A 538 -57.82 38.87 0.09
N SER A 539 -57.20 38.33 1.15
CA SER A 539 -55.84 38.65 1.55
C SER A 539 -54.81 38.09 0.57
N ARG A 540 -54.29 38.93 -0.34
CA ARG A 540 -53.31 38.55 -1.40
C ARG A 540 -51.88 38.35 -0.88
N HIS A 541 -51.71 37.69 0.27
CA HIS A 541 -50.40 37.51 0.90
C HIS A 541 -49.83 36.12 0.61
N ALA A 542 -48.57 36.08 0.20
CA ALA A 542 -47.79 34.85 0.12
C ALA A 542 -47.19 34.54 1.50
N GLU A 543 -47.37 33.31 1.96
CA GLU A 543 -46.90 32.82 3.25
C GLU A 543 -45.56 32.09 3.07
N ARG A 544 -44.60 32.35 3.96
CA ARG A 544 -43.26 31.72 3.92
C ARG A 544 -43.23 30.53 4.87
N LEU A 545 -43.10 29.33 4.31
CA LEU A 545 -42.84 28.12 5.07
C LEU A 545 -41.33 27.94 5.21
N GLU A 546 -40.89 27.58 6.40
CA GLU A 546 -39.50 27.27 6.77
C GLU A 546 -39.44 25.91 7.48
N ALA A 547 -38.23 25.47 7.88
CA ALA A 547 -38.03 24.20 8.56
C ALA A 547 -38.91 24.05 9.82
N GLY A 548 -39.68 22.95 9.88
CA GLY A 548 -40.70 22.67 10.89
C GLY A 548 -42.13 23.02 10.46
N GLY A 549 -42.32 23.75 9.35
CA GLY A 549 -43.63 24.04 8.77
C GLY A 549 -44.21 22.88 7.96
N PHE A 550 -45.55 22.78 7.93
CA PHE A 550 -46.30 21.81 7.16
C PHE A 550 -47.11 22.49 6.03
N PHE A 551 -47.45 21.72 5.00
CA PHE A 551 -48.36 22.11 3.92
C PHE A 551 -49.28 20.93 3.57
N GLY A 552 -50.59 21.19 3.36
CA GLY A 552 -51.61 20.14 3.30
C GLY A 552 -51.98 19.59 4.69
N GLU A 553 -51.78 20.37 5.75
CA GLU A 553 -52.09 19.97 7.14
C GLU A 553 -53.60 19.72 7.35
N GLU A 554 -54.44 20.26 6.47
CA GLU A 554 -55.89 20.03 6.38
C GLU A 554 -56.25 18.54 6.18
N LEU A 555 -55.36 17.73 5.59
CA LEU A 555 -55.56 16.29 5.43
C LEU A 555 -55.63 15.54 6.78
N PHE A 556 -55.00 16.06 7.83
CA PHE A 556 -55.05 15.43 9.16
C PHE A 556 -56.43 15.54 9.81
N GLU A 557 -57.15 16.65 9.59
CA GLU A 557 -58.50 16.86 10.11
C GLU A 557 -59.50 15.92 9.43
N LEU A 558 -59.41 15.80 8.10
CA LEU A 558 -60.30 14.98 7.27
C LEU A 558 -60.26 13.49 7.63
N VAL A 559 -59.10 12.96 8.04
CA VAL A 559 -58.94 11.53 8.39
C VAL A 559 -59.32 11.23 9.85
N SER A 560 -59.54 12.23 10.70
CA SER A 560 -59.93 12.04 12.10
C SER A 560 -61.44 11.84 12.34
N GLU A 561 -62.32 12.03 11.34
CA GLU A 561 -63.77 11.84 11.56
C GLU A 561 -64.20 10.35 11.57
N PRO A 562 -64.81 9.84 12.66
CA PRO A 562 -65.06 8.40 12.85
C PRO A 562 -66.26 7.83 12.06
N TYR A 563 -66.89 8.60 11.17
CA TYR A 563 -68.15 8.25 10.50
C TYR A 563 -68.03 7.90 9.00
N SER A 564 -66.82 7.65 8.50
CA SER A 564 -66.57 7.42 7.06
C SER A 564 -65.83 6.11 6.75
N ALA A 565 -66.47 4.96 7.07
CA ALA A 565 -66.02 3.59 6.73
C ALA A 565 -65.96 3.27 5.20
N ASN A 566 -65.84 4.28 4.36
CA ASN A 566 -65.68 4.23 2.90
C ASN A 566 -64.69 5.30 2.37
N MET A 567 -64.03 6.09 3.23
CA MET A 567 -63.31 7.29 2.79
C MET A 567 -62.12 7.00 1.85
N PHE A 568 -61.46 5.85 2.04
CA PHE A 568 -60.34 5.42 1.19
C PHE A 568 -60.77 4.90 -0.20
N ASN A 569 -62.08 4.94 -0.51
CA ASN A 569 -62.66 4.71 -1.84
C ASN A 569 -63.42 5.97 -2.36
N LEU A 570 -63.01 7.18 -1.96
CA LEU A 570 -63.62 8.43 -2.43
C LEU A 570 -63.34 8.70 -3.92
N PRO A 571 -64.36 8.84 -4.79
CA PRO A 571 -64.20 9.38 -6.15
C PRO A 571 -64.01 10.91 -6.18
N ARG A 572 -63.77 11.54 -5.01
CA ARG A 572 -63.50 12.97 -4.83
C ARG A 572 -62.54 13.18 -3.66
N VAL A 573 -61.28 13.45 -3.98
CA VAL A 573 -60.30 13.99 -3.03
C VAL A 573 -60.49 15.52 -2.98
N PRO A 574 -60.39 16.18 -1.81
CA PRO A 574 -60.35 17.65 -1.74
C PRO A 574 -59.11 18.20 -2.46
N ILE A 575 -59.08 19.50 -2.73
CA ILE A 575 -58.01 20.17 -3.49
C ILE A 575 -57.18 21.10 -2.61
N TYR A 576 -55.91 21.32 -2.97
CA TYR A 576 -55.07 22.32 -2.31
C TYR A 576 -55.61 23.74 -2.54
N SER A 577 -55.72 24.51 -1.46
CA SER A 577 -56.22 25.90 -1.41
C SER A 577 -55.18 26.97 -1.75
N LYS A 578 -53.92 26.55 -1.95
CA LYS A 578 -52.76 27.38 -2.29
C LYS A 578 -51.84 26.58 -3.21
N SER A 579 -50.99 27.26 -3.96
CA SER A 579 -49.81 26.66 -4.60
C SER A 579 -48.61 26.67 -3.64
N LEU A 580 -47.78 25.63 -3.66
CA LEU A 580 -46.51 25.55 -2.93
C LEU A 580 -45.32 25.58 -3.90
N LYS A 581 -44.48 26.62 -3.80
CA LYS A 581 -43.29 26.80 -4.63
C LYS A 581 -42.04 27.00 -3.77
N THR A 582 -40.96 26.28 -4.05
CA THR A 582 -39.68 26.48 -3.36
C THR A 582 -39.08 27.86 -3.63
N HIS A 583 -38.47 28.45 -2.60
CA HIS A 583 -37.73 29.71 -2.71
C HIS A 583 -36.23 29.44 -2.87
N THR A 584 -35.69 28.66 -1.94
CA THR A 584 -34.34 28.06 -1.96
C THR A 584 -34.45 26.60 -2.41
N LYS A 585 -33.34 25.87 -2.44
CA LYS A 585 -33.38 24.40 -2.32
C LYS A 585 -34.10 24.00 -1.02
N VAL A 586 -34.83 22.89 -1.04
CA VAL A 586 -35.69 22.43 0.07
C VAL A 586 -35.52 20.94 0.32
N GLU A 587 -35.35 20.58 1.59
CA GLU A 587 -35.39 19.19 2.07
C GLU A 587 -36.72 18.96 2.81
N ALA A 588 -37.54 18.05 2.32
CA ALA A 588 -38.87 17.79 2.90
C ALA A 588 -39.10 16.29 3.16
N PHE A 589 -40.14 16.00 3.94
CA PHE A 589 -40.74 14.67 4.02
C PHE A 589 -42.19 14.73 3.53
N VAL A 590 -42.64 13.69 2.84
CA VAL A 590 -43.99 13.55 2.29
C VAL A 590 -44.70 12.39 2.97
N LEU A 591 -45.94 12.62 3.40
CA LEU A 591 -46.87 11.58 3.82
C LEU A 591 -47.98 11.50 2.78
N MET A 592 -48.10 10.39 2.04
CA MET A 592 -49.25 10.22 1.14
C MET A 592 -50.51 9.92 1.96
N ALA A 593 -51.66 10.35 1.47
CA ALA A 593 -52.97 10.06 2.07
C ALA A 593 -53.18 8.56 2.30
N ASN A 594 -52.76 7.72 1.33
CA ASN A 594 -52.85 6.27 1.44
C ASN A 594 -51.86 5.67 2.47
N ASP A 595 -50.67 6.24 2.64
CA ASP A 595 -49.74 5.78 3.69
C ASP A 595 -50.30 6.13 5.08
N PHE A 596 -50.92 7.31 5.22
CA PHE A 596 -51.54 7.77 6.46
C PHE A 596 -52.79 6.95 6.82
N ALA A 597 -53.65 6.68 5.84
CA ALA A 597 -54.85 5.86 5.97
C ALA A 597 -54.55 4.50 6.62
N LEU A 598 -53.59 3.77 6.04
CA LEU A 598 -53.18 2.44 6.51
C LEU A 598 -52.67 2.46 7.96
N VAL A 599 -51.88 3.47 8.32
CA VAL A 599 -51.32 3.63 9.68
C VAL A 599 -52.41 3.93 10.73
N VAL A 600 -53.46 4.66 10.35
CA VAL A 600 -54.62 4.91 11.23
C VAL A 600 -55.50 3.66 11.35
N GLU A 601 -55.77 2.97 10.24
CA GLU A 601 -56.56 1.74 10.21
C GLU A 601 -55.91 0.60 11.03
N GLU A 602 -54.59 0.39 10.90
CA GLU A 602 -53.84 -0.64 11.62
C GLU A 602 -53.90 -0.46 13.15
N GLN A 603 -53.96 0.79 13.64
CA GLN A 603 -54.07 1.11 15.08
C GLN A 603 -55.53 1.07 15.56
N LEU A 604 -56.51 1.46 14.74
CA LEU A 604 -57.93 1.33 15.07
C LEU A 604 -58.38 -0.14 15.17
N LEU A 605 -57.75 -1.04 14.41
CA LEU A 605 -57.96 -2.49 14.50
C LEU A 605 -57.20 -3.16 15.67
N ASN A 606 -56.22 -2.49 16.27
CA ASN A 606 -55.43 -2.98 17.39
C ASN A 606 -55.36 -1.97 18.56
N PRO A 607 -56.50 -1.63 19.20
CA PRO A 607 -56.49 -0.84 20.41
C PRO A 607 -55.70 -1.58 21.50
N ALA A 608 -54.73 -0.91 22.12
CA ALA A 608 -53.96 -1.48 23.22
C ALA A 608 -54.88 -1.82 24.42
N GLU A 609 -54.61 -2.94 25.10
CA GLU A 609 -55.31 -3.28 26.33
C GLU A 609 -55.13 -2.17 27.39
N PRO A 610 -56.17 -1.87 28.19
CA PRO A 610 -56.05 -0.87 29.24
C PRO A 610 -55.20 -1.41 30.41
N ASP A 611 -54.05 -0.77 30.65
CA ASP A 611 -53.27 -0.91 31.88
C ASP A 611 -54.07 -0.41 33.10
N ASP A 612 -54.99 -1.22 33.63
CA ASP A 612 -55.62 -1.01 34.95
C ASP A 612 -56.27 -2.32 35.49
N ILE A 613 -55.48 -3.16 36.18
CA ILE A 613 -56.01 -4.16 37.12
C ILE A 613 -55.42 -3.87 38.50
N VAL A 614 -56.13 -3.04 39.26
CA VAL A 614 -55.89 -2.85 40.69
C VAL A 614 -56.51 -4.02 41.45
N GLU A 615 -55.72 -5.05 41.76
CA GLU A 615 -56.17 -6.14 42.63
C GLU A 615 -56.49 -5.64 44.04
N CYS A 616 -57.76 -5.64 44.41
CA CYS A 616 -58.23 -5.36 45.77
C CYS A 616 -58.74 -6.66 46.43
N PRO A 617 -57.92 -7.33 47.28
CA PRO A 617 -58.19 -8.72 47.67
C PRO A 617 -59.12 -8.83 48.88
N LYS A 618 -60.40 -9.20 48.68
CA LYS A 618 -61.28 -9.62 49.79
C LYS A 618 -62.24 -10.77 49.49
N CYS A 619 -62.28 -11.68 50.46
CA CYS A 619 -63.33 -12.65 50.80
C CYS A 619 -63.52 -13.90 49.90
N TRP A 620 -63.31 -15.06 50.53
CA TRP A 620 -63.82 -16.36 50.07
C TRP A 620 -65.35 -16.36 49.97
N CYS A 621 -65.91 -17.20 49.09
CA CYS A 621 -66.95 -18.14 49.52
C CYS A 621 -67.06 -19.40 48.64
N PHE A 622 -67.40 -20.51 49.31
CA PHE A 622 -67.46 -21.89 48.82
C PHE A 622 -68.30 -22.13 47.55
N LYS A 623 -67.92 -23.18 46.80
CA LYS A 623 -68.88 -24.07 46.13
C LYS A 623 -68.86 -25.44 46.85
N LYS A 624 -69.99 -26.17 46.81
CA LYS A 624 -70.34 -27.24 47.77
C LYS A 624 -70.47 -28.62 47.07
N THR A 625 -70.52 -29.68 47.89
CA THR A 625 -70.92 -31.09 47.59
C THR A 625 -69.86 -32.02 47.00
N PRO A 626 -69.93 -33.35 47.26
CA PRO A 626 -70.51 -34.04 48.42
C PRO A 626 -69.54 -35.05 49.09
N GLU A 627 -70.01 -35.74 50.12
CA GLU A 627 -69.29 -36.76 50.89
C GLU A 627 -69.10 -38.09 50.13
N PHE A 628 -68.07 -38.87 50.49
CA PHE A 628 -68.28 -40.21 51.08
C PHE A 628 -67.02 -40.64 51.87
N SER A 629 -67.15 -41.68 52.70
CA SER A 629 -66.25 -41.98 53.84
C SER A 629 -65.43 -43.25 53.70
N SER A 630 -64.36 -43.34 54.52
CA SER A 630 -63.73 -44.56 55.08
C SER A 630 -63.07 -45.56 54.09
N THR A 631 -61.98 -46.24 54.44
CA THR A 631 -61.27 -46.39 55.74
C THR A 631 -59.79 -46.03 55.62
#